data_AF-A0A537TDU2-F1
#
_entry.id   AF-A0A537TDU2-F1
#
_cell.length_a   1.000
_cell.length_b   1.000
_cell.length_c   1.000
_cell.angle_alpha   90.00
_cell.angle_beta   90.00
_cell.angle_gamma   90.00
#
_symmetry.space_group_name_H-M   'P 1'
#
loop_
_entity.id
_entity.type
_entity.pdbx_description
1 polymer ?
#
loop_
_entity_poly.entity_id
_entity_poly.type
_entity_poly.pdbx_seq_one_letter_code
_entity_poly.pdbx_strand_id
1 'polypeptide(L)'
;MAWQRIASLSEIAVDAVLGVDVDGSRVALYRLANEVFATAGICTHAMALLSDGFVEDGKIECPLHQGQFDIRSGKALCAPATEDLRTYAVKFDGDEVLIDMEQQAEFTQVIPKPMPDRQAARNFPVTDTRTISATNSGPELALMKRYVWPTEGLTRIPDWVYTDQTIYEREVEKIFHGRTWNYVALECEVPNPGDFIRSNVGPTPVVVVRAADCSINVFENRCSHRAAEFCRELSGNTKEFVCPYHQWSYDLHGNLAGIPFRRGVNGKGGMPADFNAAQHGLRRLNVTSHRGVVFASYVEDMESLQDYLGPEVLKEFEATFDGRKPRLLGYYRHTLPGNWKLYLENLKDPYHATLLHTFLVTFGLLVAGNRSLMLADATGRHGVMASAKSERKSISTDAKKEMRAYRDGMSWTSSRSSTAPGR
;
A
#
# COMPACT_ATOMS: atom_id res chain seq x y z
N MET A 1 15.54 14.05 30.94
CA MET A 1 15.27 15.30 30.20
C MET A 1 16.17 15.43 28.98
N ALA A 2 15.92 14.60 27.97
CA ALA A 2 16.55 14.69 26.67
C ALA A 2 15.52 15.30 25.71
N TRP A 3 15.66 16.58 25.42
CA TRP A 3 14.84 17.24 24.41
C TRP A 3 15.19 16.68 23.04
N GLN A 4 14.21 16.12 22.35
CA GLN A 4 14.40 15.49 21.05
C GLN A 4 13.79 16.36 19.95
N ARG A 5 14.55 16.64 18.90
CA ARG A 5 14.06 17.29 17.69
C ARG A 5 13.16 16.32 16.91
N ILE A 6 11.95 16.75 16.59
CA ILE A 6 10.93 15.86 15.99
C ILE A 6 10.35 16.37 14.67
N ALA A 7 10.34 17.68 14.43
CA ALA A 7 9.85 18.29 13.19
C ALA A 7 10.35 19.73 13.09
N SER A 8 10.25 20.33 11.91
CA SER A 8 10.27 21.79 11.76
C SER A 8 8.84 22.34 11.83
N LEU A 9 8.68 23.61 12.20
CA LEU A 9 7.37 24.24 12.29
C LEU A 9 6.67 24.31 10.92
N SER A 10 7.45 24.40 9.83
CA SER A 10 6.93 24.40 8.46
C SER A 10 6.30 23.07 8.02
N GLU A 11 6.66 21.96 8.68
CA GLU A 11 6.11 20.62 8.40
C GLU A 11 4.73 20.41 9.03
N ILE A 12 4.35 21.25 10.01
CA ILE A 12 3.05 21.17 10.68
C ILE A 12 2.14 22.26 10.13
N ALA A 13 1.19 21.85 9.29
CA ALA A 13 0.17 22.76 8.76
C ALA A 13 -0.72 23.31 9.89
N VAL A 14 -1.19 24.56 9.73
CA VAL A 14 -2.11 25.19 10.69
C VAL A 14 -3.43 24.43 10.72
N ASP A 15 -3.94 24.20 11.94
CA ASP A 15 -5.15 23.43 12.25
C ASP A 15 -5.10 21.99 11.72
N ALA A 16 -3.89 21.42 11.69
CA ALA A 16 -3.65 20.04 11.30
C ALA A 16 -2.90 19.26 12.38
N VAL A 17 -2.78 17.95 12.15
CA VAL A 17 -1.99 17.03 12.95
C VAL A 17 -0.89 16.40 12.10
N LEU A 18 0.30 16.26 12.67
CA LEU A 18 1.43 15.54 12.10
C LEU A 18 1.79 14.37 13.03
N GLY A 19 1.80 13.16 12.50
CA GLY A 19 2.30 11.99 13.23
C GLY A 19 3.81 11.89 13.13
N VAL A 20 4.50 11.69 14.26
CA VAL A 20 5.94 11.47 14.33
C VAL A 20 6.26 10.24 15.17
N ASP A 21 7.38 9.59 14.85
CA ASP A 21 7.91 8.46 15.63
C ASP A 21 9.10 8.93 16.45
N VAL A 22 9.06 8.67 17.75
CA VAL A 22 10.08 9.11 18.72
C VAL A 22 10.45 7.91 19.57
N ASP A 23 11.64 7.34 19.31
CA ASP A 23 12.14 6.12 19.95
C ASP A 23 11.12 4.96 19.94
N GLY A 24 10.39 4.77 18.82
CA GLY A 24 9.38 3.73 18.66
C GLY A 24 8.01 4.06 19.27
N SER A 25 7.85 5.26 19.85
CA SER A 25 6.57 5.77 20.34
C SER A 25 5.93 6.70 19.33
N ARG A 26 4.64 6.51 19.05
CA ARG A 26 3.87 7.41 18.19
C ARG A 26 3.49 8.67 18.97
N VAL A 27 3.82 9.83 18.42
CA VAL A 27 3.45 11.14 18.94
C VAL A 27 2.64 11.88 17.87
N ALA A 28 1.58 12.56 18.29
CA ALA A 28 0.80 13.44 17.43
C ALA A 28 1.13 14.90 17.77
N LEU A 29 1.57 15.66 16.77
CA LEU A 29 1.85 17.08 16.86
C LEU A 29 0.73 17.87 16.22
N TYR A 30 0.20 18.84 16.96
CA TYR A 30 -0.91 19.67 16.51
C TYR A 30 -0.44 21.11 16.44
N ARG A 31 -0.82 21.83 15.38
CA ARG A 31 -0.62 23.28 15.32
C ARG A 31 -1.97 23.96 15.33
N LEU A 32 -2.32 24.58 16.45
CA LEU A 32 -3.55 25.37 16.58
C LEU A 32 -3.19 26.85 16.48
N ALA A 33 -3.49 27.48 15.36
CA ALA A 33 -3.04 28.84 15.03
C ALA A 33 -1.53 29.06 15.29
N ASN A 34 -1.18 29.75 16.39
CA ASN A 34 0.19 30.14 16.75
C ASN A 34 0.78 29.29 17.89
N GLU A 35 0.19 28.13 18.18
CA GLU A 35 0.61 27.24 19.25
C GLU A 35 0.85 25.82 18.71
N VAL A 36 1.80 25.10 19.31
CA VAL A 36 2.06 23.69 18.97
C VAL A 36 1.89 22.83 20.21
N PHE A 37 1.15 21.73 20.07
CA PHE A 37 0.87 20.77 21.13
C PHE A 37 1.34 19.38 20.73
N ALA A 38 1.69 18.54 21.71
CA ALA A 38 2.11 17.16 21.48
C ALA A 38 1.39 16.21 22.43
N THR A 39 0.83 15.12 21.89
CA THR A 39 0.23 14.03 22.68
C THR A 39 0.71 12.67 22.22
N ALA A 40 0.38 11.62 22.97
CA ALA A 40 0.44 10.25 22.46
C ALA A 40 -0.35 10.17 21.15
N GLY A 41 0.23 9.51 20.14
CA GLY A 41 -0.31 9.44 18.79
C GLY A 41 -1.28 8.28 18.57
N ILE A 42 -1.54 7.46 19.58
CA ILE A 42 -2.47 6.32 19.54
C ILE A 42 -3.68 6.64 20.39
N CYS A 43 -4.88 6.44 19.82
CA CYS A 43 -6.13 6.59 20.55
C CYS A 43 -6.18 5.62 21.75
N THR A 44 -6.58 6.11 22.92
CA THR A 44 -6.65 5.29 24.15
C THR A 44 -7.76 4.25 24.12
N HIS A 45 -8.78 4.42 23.26
CA HIS A 45 -9.83 3.42 23.07
C HIS A 45 -9.33 2.20 22.30
N ALA A 46 -8.67 2.42 21.16
CA ALA A 46 -8.24 1.39 20.22
C ALA A 46 -7.01 1.90 19.48
N MET A 47 -6.20 0.99 18.94
CA MET A 47 -4.89 1.25 18.34
C MET A 47 -4.92 2.03 17.00
N ALA A 48 -5.80 3.02 16.88
CA ALA A 48 -5.90 3.96 15.77
C ALA A 48 -4.92 5.12 15.95
N LEU A 49 -4.27 5.53 14.87
CA LEU A 49 -3.40 6.69 14.86
C LEU A 49 -4.22 7.98 14.82
N LEU A 50 -3.97 8.87 15.77
CA LEU A 50 -4.62 10.18 15.83
C LEU A 50 -4.14 11.12 14.73
N SER A 51 -2.96 10.87 14.15
CA SER A 51 -2.47 11.62 12.99
C SER A 51 -3.31 11.44 11.73
N ASP A 52 -4.11 10.38 11.66
CA ASP A 52 -5.04 10.11 10.56
C ASP A 52 -6.45 10.66 10.85
N GLY A 53 -6.61 11.29 12.03
CA GLY A 53 -7.87 11.87 12.50
C GLY A 53 -8.14 13.28 11.99
N PHE A 54 -9.26 13.85 12.43
CA PHE A 54 -9.68 15.20 12.05
C PHE A 54 -9.49 16.18 13.20
N VAL A 55 -8.76 17.26 12.94
CA VAL A 55 -8.62 18.38 13.87
C VAL A 55 -9.74 19.38 13.61
N GLU A 56 -10.59 19.61 14.61
CA GLU A 56 -11.68 20.60 14.54
C GLU A 56 -11.92 21.20 15.93
N ASP A 57 -12.10 22.52 16.02
CA ASP A 57 -12.42 23.25 17.26
C ASP A 57 -11.47 22.94 18.45
N GLY A 58 -10.18 22.74 18.17
CA GLY A 58 -9.17 22.41 19.18
C GLY A 58 -9.24 20.97 19.72
N LYS A 59 -9.95 20.09 19.00
CA LYS A 59 -10.10 18.66 19.31
C LYS A 59 -9.50 17.83 18.19
N ILE A 60 -9.09 16.62 18.55
CA ILE A 60 -8.75 15.58 17.58
C ILE A 60 -9.80 14.47 17.64
N GLU A 61 -10.47 14.22 16.52
CA GLU A 61 -11.38 13.10 16.34
C GLU A 61 -10.62 11.88 15.83
N CYS A 62 -10.70 10.78 16.56
CA CYS A 62 -10.13 9.49 16.17
C CYS A 62 -10.81 8.98 14.88
N PRO A 63 -10.04 8.61 13.85
CA PRO A 63 -10.59 8.25 12.54
C PRO A 63 -11.34 6.92 12.50
N LEU A 64 -11.20 6.08 13.54
CA LEU A 64 -11.77 4.74 13.55
C LEU A 64 -13.20 4.71 14.13
N HIS A 65 -13.38 5.21 15.35
CA HIS A 65 -14.65 5.15 16.07
C HIS A 65 -15.12 6.53 16.59
N GLN A 66 -14.52 7.62 16.08
CA GLN A 66 -14.94 9.00 16.33
C GLN A 66 -14.85 9.44 17.81
N GLY A 67 -14.05 8.74 18.62
CA GLY A 67 -13.71 9.22 19.97
C GLY A 67 -12.90 10.51 19.87
N GLN A 68 -13.27 11.53 20.64
CA GLN A 68 -12.66 12.85 20.57
C GLN A 68 -11.79 13.14 21.80
N PHE A 69 -10.70 13.87 21.59
CA PHE A 69 -9.82 14.36 22.66
C PHE A 69 -9.60 15.86 22.52
N ASP A 70 -9.49 16.57 23.66
CA ASP A 70 -9.02 17.95 23.68
C ASP A 70 -7.50 17.97 23.43
N ILE A 71 -7.05 18.70 22.41
CA ILE A 71 -5.63 18.70 21.99
C ILE A 71 -4.71 19.32 23.05
N ARG A 72 -5.21 20.27 23.84
CA ARG A 72 -4.39 21.04 24.80
C ARG A 72 -4.13 20.26 26.08
N SER A 73 -5.13 19.51 26.53
CA SER A 73 -5.10 18.78 27.80
C SER A 73 -4.94 17.27 27.62
N GLY A 74 -5.20 16.73 26.43
CA GLY A 74 -5.29 15.30 26.17
C GLY A 74 -6.62 14.67 26.62
N LYS A 75 -7.54 15.44 27.20
CA LYS A 75 -8.73 14.90 27.85
C LYS A 75 -9.68 14.20 26.88
N ALA A 76 -10.16 13.00 27.21
CA ALA A 76 -11.21 12.33 26.45
C ALA A 76 -12.55 13.07 26.59
N LEU A 77 -13.20 13.36 25.48
CA LEU A 77 -14.40 14.22 25.43
C LEU A 77 -15.69 13.46 25.19
N CYS A 78 -15.64 12.29 24.54
CA CYS A 78 -16.82 11.48 24.28
C CYS A 78 -16.50 10.00 24.16
N ALA A 79 -17.51 9.19 24.47
CA ALA A 79 -17.49 7.78 24.14
C ALA A 79 -17.26 7.59 22.62
N PRO A 80 -16.50 6.57 22.20
CA PRO A 80 -16.11 5.46 23.07
C PRO A 80 -14.78 5.69 23.82
N ALA A 81 -14.06 6.79 23.60
CA ALA A 81 -12.86 7.13 24.38
C ALA A 81 -13.20 7.55 25.82
N THR A 82 -12.61 6.87 26.81
CA THR A 82 -12.86 7.12 28.23
C THR A 82 -11.60 7.45 29.03
N GLU A 83 -10.42 7.30 28.42
CA GLU A 83 -9.12 7.52 29.04
C GLU A 83 -8.39 8.68 28.35
N ASP A 84 -7.78 9.57 29.12
CA ASP A 84 -7.09 10.75 28.58
C ASP A 84 -5.77 10.37 27.87
N LEU A 85 -5.41 11.12 26.84
CA LEU A 85 -4.12 11.03 26.18
C LEU A 85 -3.01 11.59 27.07
N ARG A 86 -1.84 10.95 27.03
CA ARG A 86 -0.62 11.54 27.56
C ARG A 86 -0.23 12.76 26.71
N THR A 87 0.10 13.87 27.36
CA THR A 87 0.66 15.07 26.73
C THR A 87 2.17 15.13 26.95
N TYR A 88 2.88 15.82 26.05
CA TYR A 88 4.33 16.01 26.12
C TYR A 88 4.68 17.50 26.06
N ALA A 89 5.66 17.92 26.85
CA ALA A 89 6.19 19.29 26.77
C ALA A 89 6.85 19.51 25.40
N VAL A 90 6.51 20.62 24.75
CA VAL A 90 7.13 21.08 23.51
C VAL A 90 8.14 22.21 23.85
N LYS A 91 9.06 22.52 22.95
CA LYS A 91 9.81 23.78 22.93
C LYS A 91 10.28 24.05 21.51
N PHE A 92 10.80 25.26 21.29
CA PHE A 92 11.30 25.68 19.99
C PHE A 92 12.78 26.06 20.06
N ASP A 93 13.55 25.70 19.04
CA ASP A 93 14.90 26.20 18.76
C ASP A 93 14.94 26.71 17.31
N GLY A 94 14.71 28.01 17.13
CA GLY A 94 14.45 28.58 15.80
C GLY A 94 13.16 28.02 15.19
N ASP A 95 13.27 27.37 14.02
CA ASP A 95 12.15 26.71 13.33
C ASP A 95 11.95 25.25 13.79
N GLU A 96 12.86 24.73 14.63
CA GLU A 96 12.81 23.34 15.08
C GLU A 96 11.87 23.17 16.27
N VAL A 97 11.02 22.14 16.20
CA VAL A 97 10.12 21.70 17.26
C VAL A 97 10.78 20.55 18.00
N LEU A 98 10.90 20.68 19.32
CA LEU A 98 11.45 19.65 20.19
C LEU A 98 10.42 19.23 21.24
N ILE A 99 10.45 17.96 21.65
CA ILE A 99 9.65 17.46 22.80
C ILE A 99 10.53 16.81 23.86
N ASP A 100 10.00 16.73 25.08
CA ASP A 100 10.50 15.87 26.13
C ASP A 100 9.46 14.78 26.44
N MET A 101 9.81 13.52 26.16
CA MET A 101 8.93 12.36 26.35
C MET A 101 8.67 12.05 27.84
N GLU A 102 9.54 12.53 28.74
CA GLU A 102 9.44 12.29 30.17
C GLU A 102 8.67 13.41 30.89
N GLN A 103 8.55 14.59 30.27
CA GLN A 103 7.89 15.76 30.85
C GLN A 103 6.47 15.93 30.28
N GLN A 104 5.46 15.98 31.14
CA GLN A 104 4.09 16.35 30.74
C GLN A 104 4.01 17.84 30.39
N ALA A 105 3.09 18.20 29.50
CA ALA A 105 2.89 19.58 29.12
C ALA A 105 2.32 20.39 30.31
N GLU A 106 3.00 21.47 30.70
CA GLU A 106 2.49 22.48 31.62
C GLU A 106 2.22 23.78 30.81
N PHE A 107 0.94 24.16 30.71
CA PHE A 107 0.35 25.39 30.15
C PHE A 107 1.04 26.13 28.97
N THR A 108 0.30 26.18 27.84
CA THR A 108 0.43 27.03 26.64
C THR A 108 1.84 27.23 26.04
N GLN A 109 2.07 26.49 24.94
CA GLN A 109 3.28 26.38 24.16
C GLN A 109 3.22 27.30 22.92
N VAL A 110 3.59 28.57 23.11
CA VAL A 110 3.44 29.62 22.07
C VAL A 110 4.69 29.66 21.17
N ILE A 111 4.48 29.68 19.84
CA ILE A 111 5.56 29.81 18.84
C ILE A 111 6.31 31.16 19.03
N PRO A 112 7.65 31.17 19.20
CA PRO A 112 8.40 32.42 19.32
C PRO A 112 8.44 33.21 18.00
N LYS A 113 8.40 34.54 18.07
CA LYS A 113 8.54 35.43 16.89
C LYS A 113 9.93 35.28 16.24
N PRO A 114 10.03 35.33 14.90
CA PRO A 114 11.29 35.08 14.19
C PRO A 114 12.34 36.15 14.50
N MET A 115 13.56 35.70 14.83
CA MET A 115 14.78 36.53 14.83
C MET A 115 15.60 36.27 13.56
N PRO A 116 16.36 37.26 13.06
CA PRO A 116 17.01 37.15 11.78
C PRO A 116 18.27 36.27 11.81
N ASP A 117 18.51 35.72 10.62
CA ASP A 117 19.41 34.65 10.20
C ASP A 117 20.85 34.69 10.75
N ARG A 118 21.37 33.51 11.11
CA ARG A 118 22.81 33.27 11.30
C ARG A 118 23.21 31.89 10.76
N GLN A 119 23.95 31.92 9.65
CA GLN A 119 24.86 30.86 9.22
C GLN A 119 25.84 30.48 10.34
N ALA A 120 26.06 29.17 10.54
CA ALA A 120 27.35 28.50 10.31
C ALA A 120 27.39 27.08 10.92
N ALA A 121 27.74 26.11 10.06
CA ALA A 121 28.53 24.89 10.25
C ALA A 121 28.60 24.21 11.63
N ARG A 122 28.40 22.87 11.62
CA ARG A 122 29.35 21.88 12.17
C ARG A 122 29.04 20.45 11.70
N ASN A 123 30.09 19.77 11.25
CA ASN A 123 30.14 18.35 10.92
C ASN A 123 29.91 17.46 12.16
N PHE A 124 29.30 16.29 11.97
CA PHE A 124 29.38 15.16 12.89
C PHE A 124 29.74 13.86 12.13
N PRO A 125 30.47 12.94 12.78
CA PRO A 125 31.10 11.80 12.11
C PRO A 125 30.11 10.66 11.85
N VAL A 126 30.35 9.94 10.76
CA VAL A 126 29.70 8.65 10.47
C VAL A 126 30.40 7.58 11.32
N THR A 127 29.67 6.93 12.23
CA THR A 127 30.14 5.71 12.88
C THR A 127 29.63 4.47 12.15
N ASP A 128 30.61 3.73 11.65
CA ASP A 128 30.56 2.38 11.08
C ASP A 128 29.93 1.38 12.06
N THR A 129 28.80 0.76 11.69
CA THR A 129 28.23 -0.38 12.42
C THR A 129 28.77 -1.68 11.84
N ARG A 130 29.93 -2.11 12.33
CA ARG A 130 30.33 -3.51 12.33
C ARG A 130 30.54 -3.99 13.76
N THR A 131 29.58 -4.75 14.28
CA THR A 131 29.89 -5.94 15.09
C THR A 131 28.72 -6.92 15.01
N ILE A 132 28.87 -7.94 14.17
CA ILE A 132 28.12 -9.20 14.31
C ILE A 132 28.82 -9.97 15.43
N SER A 133 28.13 -10.21 16.54
CA SER A 133 28.52 -11.25 17.49
C SER A 133 27.56 -12.42 17.33
N ALA A 134 28.10 -13.52 16.84
CA ALA A 134 27.41 -14.77 16.61
C ALA A 134 27.21 -15.51 17.93
N THR A 135 25.96 -15.87 18.22
CA THR A 135 25.64 -17.03 19.07
C THR A 135 24.77 -17.98 18.27
N ASN A 136 25.25 -19.23 18.15
CA ASN A 136 24.73 -20.31 17.33
C ASN A 136 23.28 -20.71 17.68
N SER A 137 22.33 -20.04 17.05
CA SER A 137 21.03 -20.58 16.66
C SER A 137 20.70 -19.97 15.31
N GLY A 138 20.55 -20.77 14.25
CA GLY A 138 20.37 -20.23 12.90
C GLY A 138 19.25 -19.18 12.81
N PRO A 139 19.32 -18.21 11.88
CA PRO A 139 18.34 -17.12 11.76
C PRO A 139 16.90 -17.63 11.64
N GLU A 140 16.70 -18.79 11.03
CA GLU A 140 15.40 -19.45 10.91
C GLU A 140 14.88 -20.01 12.25
N LEU A 141 15.74 -20.60 13.07
CA LEU A 141 15.37 -21.15 14.38
C LEU A 141 15.02 -20.02 15.38
N ALA A 142 15.69 -18.88 15.28
CA ALA A 142 15.36 -17.67 16.05
C ALA A 142 13.99 -17.10 15.64
N LEU A 143 13.67 -17.15 14.34
CA LEU A 143 12.38 -16.71 13.81
C LEU A 143 11.23 -17.61 14.28
N MET A 144 11.40 -18.94 14.24
CA MET A 144 10.38 -19.90 14.68
C MET A 144 10.06 -19.79 16.17
N LYS A 145 11.00 -19.33 17.00
CA LYS A 145 10.75 -19.06 18.42
C LYS A 145 10.01 -17.74 18.66
N ARG A 146 10.23 -16.74 17.80
CA ARG A 146 9.63 -15.40 17.91
C ARG A 146 8.21 -15.36 17.35
N TYR A 147 7.96 -16.07 16.25
CA TYR A 147 6.67 -16.04 15.53
C TYR A 147 5.97 -17.40 15.68
N VAL A 148 5.29 -17.57 16.81
CA VAL A 148 4.56 -18.79 17.13
C VAL A 148 3.11 -18.67 16.67
N TRP A 149 2.69 -19.55 15.77
CA TRP A 149 1.30 -19.62 15.33
C TRP A 149 0.40 -20.23 16.42
N PRO A 150 -0.84 -19.73 16.63
CA PRO A 150 -1.76 -20.27 17.64
C PRO A 150 -2.10 -21.74 17.39
N THR A 151 -2.24 -22.52 18.46
CA THR A 151 -2.58 -23.95 18.37
C THR A 151 -3.98 -24.21 17.81
N GLU A 152 -4.86 -23.21 17.88
CA GLU A 152 -6.24 -23.22 17.40
C GLU A 152 -6.36 -23.15 15.86
N GLY A 153 -5.24 -23.30 15.15
CA GLY A 153 -5.17 -23.39 13.70
C GLY A 153 -5.50 -22.07 13.01
N LEU A 154 -6.35 -22.10 11.99
CA LEU A 154 -6.62 -20.96 11.10
C LEU A 154 -7.73 -20.01 11.61
N THR A 155 -8.18 -20.19 12.84
CA THR A 155 -9.29 -19.40 13.42
C THR A 155 -8.83 -18.17 14.20
N ARG A 156 -7.52 -18.04 14.42
CA ARG A 156 -6.88 -16.90 15.11
C ARG A 156 -5.61 -16.54 14.36
N ILE A 157 -5.57 -15.33 13.81
CA ILE A 157 -4.41 -14.82 13.08
C ILE A 157 -3.66 -13.84 14.00
N PRO A 158 -2.38 -14.06 14.30
CA PRO A 158 -1.62 -13.14 15.15
C PRO A 158 -1.42 -11.76 14.51
N ASP A 159 -1.51 -10.70 15.30
CA ASP A 159 -1.38 -9.31 14.84
C ASP A 159 -0.05 -9.02 14.11
N TRP A 160 1.05 -9.66 14.54
CA TRP A 160 2.37 -9.48 13.93
C TRP A 160 2.43 -9.91 12.46
N VAL A 161 1.46 -10.72 12.00
CA VAL A 161 1.31 -11.06 10.57
C VAL A 161 1.03 -9.78 9.74
N TYR A 162 0.35 -8.80 10.33
CA TYR A 162 -0.01 -7.56 9.67
C TYR A 162 0.93 -6.40 10.01
N THR A 163 1.59 -6.43 11.17
CA THR A 163 2.32 -5.28 11.70
C THR A 163 3.85 -5.40 11.69
N ASP A 164 4.41 -6.61 11.60
CA ASP A 164 5.86 -6.80 11.73
C ASP A 164 6.58 -6.68 10.37
N GLN A 165 7.59 -5.79 10.33
CA GLN A 165 8.37 -5.48 9.14
C GLN A 165 9.17 -6.68 8.62
N THR A 166 9.70 -7.53 9.51
CA THR A 166 10.45 -8.74 9.12
C THR A 166 9.52 -9.74 8.42
N ILE A 167 8.25 -9.80 8.83
CA ILE A 167 7.24 -10.63 8.17
C ILE A 167 6.92 -10.06 6.78
N TYR A 168 6.72 -8.74 6.66
CA TYR A 168 6.50 -8.11 5.37
C TYR A 168 7.65 -8.36 4.38
N GLU A 169 8.91 -8.21 4.80
CA GLU A 169 10.07 -8.47 3.94
C GLU A 169 10.12 -9.93 3.46
N ARG A 170 9.76 -10.88 4.32
CA ARG A 170 9.61 -12.28 3.93
C ARG A 170 8.45 -12.50 2.97
N GLU A 171 7.34 -11.78 3.11
CA GLU A 171 6.24 -11.85 2.16
C GLU A 171 6.67 -11.33 0.78
N VAL A 172 7.45 -10.24 0.73
CA VAL A 172 8.07 -9.74 -0.51
C VAL A 172 8.93 -10.83 -1.14
N GLU A 173 9.82 -11.46 -0.38
CA GLU A 173 10.71 -12.50 -0.89
C GLU A 173 9.96 -13.78 -1.32
N LYS A 174 9.05 -14.28 -0.47
CA LYS A 174 8.46 -15.62 -0.61
C LYS A 174 7.16 -15.63 -1.38
N ILE A 175 6.41 -14.53 -1.38
CA ILE A 175 5.12 -14.42 -2.08
C ILE A 175 5.35 -13.67 -3.37
N PHE A 176 5.67 -12.37 -3.30
CA PHE A 176 5.73 -11.52 -4.49
C PHE A 176 6.89 -11.85 -5.43
N HIS A 177 8.07 -12.16 -4.88
CA HIS A 177 9.24 -12.62 -5.65
C HIS A 177 9.36 -14.14 -5.71
N GLY A 178 8.47 -14.86 -5.03
CA GLY A 178 8.41 -16.32 -5.03
C GLY A 178 7.58 -16.90 -6.18
N ARG A 179 7.12 -18.14 -6.00
CA ARG A 179 6.27 -18.86 -6.99
C ARG A 179 4.84 -18.34 -6.99
N THR A 180 4.65 -17.14 -7.52
CA THR A 180 3.33 -16.54 -7.73
C THR A 180 3.23 -15.87 -9.10
N TRP A 181 2.03 -15.87 -9.66
CA TRP A 181 1.66 -15.00 -10.78
C TRP A 181 1.06 -13.71 -10.23
N ASN A 182 1.68 -12.57 -10.55
CA ASN A 182 1.26 -11.25 -10.10
C ASN A 182 0.59 -10.49 -11.25
N TYR A 183 -0.60 -9.95 -11.02
CA TYR A 183 -1.25 -9.07 -11.99
C TYR A 183 -0.38 -7.84 -12.25
N VAL A 184 -0.15 -7.50 -13.52
CA VAL A 184 0.66 -6.32 -13.89
C VAL A 184 -0.01 -5.41 -14.90
N ALA A 185 -0.92 -5.89 -15.75
CA ALA A 185 -1.61 -5.07 -16.76
C ALA A 185 -2.83 -5.78 -17.34
N LEU A 186 -3.67 -5.03 -18.04
CA LEU A 186 -4.52 -5.51 -19.11
C LEU A 186 -3.82 -5.29 -20.46
N GLU A 187 -4.00 -6.21 -21.40
CA GLU A 187 -3.42 -6.09 -22.74
C GLU A 187 -3.89 -4.83 -23.49
N CYS A 188 -5.10 -4.33 -23.19
CA CYS A 188 -5.65 -3.13 -23.81
C CYS A 188 -5.02 -1.82 -23.32
N GLU A 189 -4.21 -1.88 -22.25
CA GLU A 189 -3.39 -0.74 -21.79
C GLU A 189 -2.15 -0.54 -22.68
N VAL A 190 -1.71 -1.58 -23.38
CA VAL A 190 -0.58 -1.56 -24.31
C VAL A 190 -0.98 -2.10 -25.68
N PRO A 191 -1.88 -1.44 -26.43
CA PRO A 191 -2.44 -2.00 -27.65
C PRO A 191 -1.45 -2.08 -28.83
N ASN A 192 -0.46 -1.19 -28.91
CA ASN A 192 0.46 -1.09 -30.05
C ASN A 192 1.92 -1.38 -29.63
N PRO A 193 2.78 -1.79 -30.57
CA PRO A 193 4.21 -1.85 -30.34
C PRO A 193 4.78 -0.53 -29.81
N GLY A 194 5.62 -0.65 -28.78
CA GLY A 194 6.21 0.46 -28.05
C GLY A 194 5.34 0.98 -26.90
N ASP A 195 4.04 0.66 -26.88
CA ASP A 195 3.17 1.08 -25.78
C ASP A 195 3.63 0.40 -24.49
N PHE A 196 3.75 1.21 -23.43
CA PHE A 196 4.15 0.74 -22.12
C PHE A 196 3.29 1.35 -21.02
N ILE A 197 3.23 0.64 -19.89
CA ILE A 197 2.75 1.17 -18.62
C ILE A 197 3.73 0.82 -17.49
N ARG A 198 3.70 1.60 -16.42
CA ARG A 198 4.28 1.24 -15.14
C ARG A 198 3.31 0.42 -14.31
N SER A 199 3.85 -0.58 -13.63
CA SER A 199 3.11 -1.42 -12.69
C SER A 199 4.03 -1.85 -11.54
N ASN A 200 3.56 -2.78 -10.71
CA ASN A 200 4.30 -3.27 -9.55
C ASN A 200 4.14 -4.79 -9.39
N VAL A 201 5.20 -5.43 -8.90
CA VAL A 201 5.14 -6.79 -8.34
C VAL A 201 5.51 -6.69 -6.86
N GLY A 202 4.50 -6.79 -5.99
CA GLY A 202 4.64 -6.38 -4.59
C GLY A 202 5.10 -4.92 -4.52
N PRO A 203 6.15 -4.58 -3.75
CA PRO A 203 6.70 -3.22 -3.73
C PRO A 203 7.61 -2.91 -4.92
N THR A 204 8.02 -3.90 -5.74
CA THR A 204 9.01 -3.65 -6.79
C THR A 204 8.36 -3.00 -8.02
N PRO A 205 8.80 -1.81 -8.46
CA PRO A 205 8.28 -1.20 -9.67
C PRO A 205 8.76 -1.97 -10.91
N VAL A 206 7.84 -2.21 -11.83
CA VAL A 206 8.09 -2.88 -13.11
C VAL A 206 7.55 -2.04 -14.28
N VAL A 207 8.07 -2.30 -15.47
CA VAL A 207 7.52 -1.76 -16.72
C VAL A 207 6.95 -2.91 -17.52
N VAL A 208 5.73 -2.75 -18.01
CA VAL A 208 5.07 -3.67 -18.96
C VAL A 208 5.08 -2.99 -20.32
N VAL A 209 5.58 -3.65 -21.36
CA VAL A 209 5.72 -3.07 -22.70
C VAL A 209 5.39 -4.07 -23.80
N ARG A 210 4.73 -3.62 -24.86
CA ARG A 210 4.53 -4.43 -26.07
C ARG A 210 5.68 -4.19 -27.06
N ALA A 211 6.37 -5.25 -27.48
CA ALA A 211 7.42 -5.19 -28.48
C ALA A 211 6.88 -5.26 -29.92
N ALA A 212 7.76 -5.06 -30.90
CA ALA A 212 7.40 -5.04 -32.33
C ALA A 212 6.88 -6.38 -32.87
N ASP A 213 7.30 -7.50 -32.26
CA ASP A 213 6.80 -8.84 -32.54
C ASP A 213 5.45 -9.14 -31.83
N CYS A 214 4.82 -8.12 -31.25
CA CYS A 214 3.60 -8.17 -30.46
C CYS A 214 3.72 -8.88 -29.11
N SER A 215 4.91 -9.38 -28.71
CA SER A 215 5.15 -9.92 -27.38
C SER A 215 4.99 -8.85 -26.30
N ILE A 216 4.52 -9.26 -25.12
CA ILE A 216 4.49 -8.38 -23.93
C ILE A 216 5.66 -8.78 -23.05
N ASN A 217 6.52 -7.82 -22.73
CA ASN A 217 7.68 -8.00 -21.90
C ASN A 217 7.48 -7.24 -20.57
N VAL A 218 7.98 -7.82 -19.48
CA VAL A 218 7.96 -7.20 -18.16
C VAL A 218 9.35 -7.25 -17.57
N PHE A 219 9.83 -6.12 -17.05
CA PHE A 219 11.13 -6.04 -16.39
C PHE A 219 11.10 -5.06 -15.22
N GLU A 220 12.00 -5.26 -14.25
CA GLU A 220 12.21 -4.31 -13.16
C GLU A 220 12.50 -2.92 -13.72
N ASN A 221 11.85 -1.89 -13.17
CA ASN A 221 12.13 -0.51 -13.49
C ASN A 221 13.41 -0.04 -12.78
N ARG A 222 14.52 -0.73 -13.04
CA ARG A 222 15.80 -0.57 -12.34
C ARG A 222 16.95 -0.76 -13.32
N CYS A 223 17.68 0.31 -13.60
CA CYS A 223 18.81 0.28 -14.52
C CYS A 223 19.95 -0.61 -14.01
N SER A 224 20.49 -1.47 -14.87
CA SER A 224 21.58 -2.41 -14.56
C SER A 224 22.91 -1.73 -14.22
N HIS A 225 23.10 -0.45 -14.55
CA HIS A 225 24.32 0.28 -14.23
C HIS A 225 24.39 0.67 -12.74
N ARG A 226 23.45 1.50 -12.27
CA ARG A 226 23.42 2.04 -10.89
C ARG A 226 22.02 2.12 -10.31
N ALA A 227 21.15 1.19 -10.69
CA ALA A 227 19.83 0.99 -10.11
C ALA A 227 18.85 2.15 -10.21
N ALA A 228 19.13 3.18 -11.02
CA ALA A 228 18.20 4.28 -11.21
C ALA A 228 16.89 3.76 -11.82
N GLU A 229 15.77 4.24 -11.27
CA GLU A 229 14.45 4.07 -11.88
C GLU A 229 14.41 4.89 -13.18
N PHE A 230 14.38 4.18 -14.32
CA PHE A 230 14.57 4.81 -15.63
C PHE A 230 13.25 5.23 -16.28
N CYS A 231 12.17 4.49 -16.06
CA CYS A 231 10.85 4.81 -16.58
C CYS A 231 10.07 5.63 -15.55
N ARG A 232 9.92 6.93 -15.79
CA ARG A 232 9.22 7.83 -14.86
C ARG A 232 7.74 7.99 -15.20
N GLU A 233 7.41 8.03 -16.49
CA GLU A 233 6.05 8.17 -16.96
C GLU A 233 5.20 6.93 -16.63
N LEU A 234 3.95 7.15 -16.21
CA LEU A 234 3.03 6.05 -15.87
C LEU A 234 2.64 5.20 -17.08
N SER A 235 2.64 5.80 -18.27
CA SER A 235 2.33 5.15 -19.54
C SER A 235 2.87 5.97 -20.71
N GLY A 236 3.09 5.34 -21.86
CA GLY A 236 3.49 6.05 -23.06
C GLY A 236 3.77 5.11 -24.22
N ASN A 237 4.45 5.61 -25.24
CA ASN A 237 4.98 4.82 -26.36
C ASN A 237 6.46 5.15 -26.56
N THR A 238 7.31 4.14 -26.71
CA THR A 238 8.74 4.34 -26.98
C THR A 238 9.32 3.25 -27.87
N LYS A 239 10.45 3.54 -28.51
CA LYS A 239 11.26 2.57 -29.27
C LYS A 239 12.36 1.92 -28.43
N GLU A 240 12.80 2.60 -27.38
CA GLU A 240 13.80 2.12 -26.42
C GLU A 240 13.60 2.82 -25.06
N PHE A 241 14.11 2.22 -23.99
CA PHE A 241 14.15 2.83 -22.67
C PHE A 241 15.53 3.39 -22.41
N VAL A 242 15.62 4.69 -22.10
CA VAL A 242 16.90 5.35 -21.83
C VAL A 242 16.95 5.79 -20.38
N CYS A 243 17.95 5.30 -19.65
CA CYS A 243 18.16 5.68 -18.26
C CYS A 243 18.64 7.13 -18.15
N PRO A 244 17.92 8.01 -17.43
CA PRO A 244 18.26 9.44 -17.39
C PRO A 244 19.59 9.73 -16.69
N TYR A 245 20.13 8.77 -15.92
CA TYR A 245 21.34 8.99 -15.14
C TYR A 245 22.60 8.99 -16.01
N HIS A 246 22.82 7.92 -16.78
CA HIS A 246 24.02 7.76 -17.62
C HIS A 246 23.69 7.36 -19.06
N GLN A 247 22.43 7.51 -19.46
CA GLN A 247 21.95 7.28 -20.82
C GLN A 247 22.24 5.87 -21.35
N TRP A 248 22.29 4.86 -20.46
CA TRP A 248 22.23 3.46 -20.89
C TRP A 248 20.87 3.21 -21.52
N SER A 249 20.85 2.67 -22.72
CA SER A 249 19.60 2.39 -23.44
C SER A 249 19.33 0.90 -23.55
N TYR A 250 18.05 0.54 -23.46
CA TYR A 250 17.56 -0.83 -23.48
C TYR A 250 16.48 -0.98 -24.54
N ASP A 251 16.51 -2.08 -25.28
CA ASP A 251 15.44 -2.41 -26.22
C ASP A 251 14.14 -2.82 -25.49
N LEU A 252 13.06 -3.05 -26.26
CA LEU A 252 11.75 -3.43 -25.70
C LEU A 252 11.71 -4.87 -25.15
N HIS A 253 12.77 -5.65 -25.35
CA HIS A 253 12.98 -6.96 -24.73
C HIS A 253 13.91 -6.88 -23.50
N GLY A 254 14.29 -5.66 -23.07
CA GLY A 254 15.14 -5.40 -21.93
C GLY A 254 16.63 -5.67 -22.16
N ASN A 255 17.09 -5.93 -23.39
CA ASN A 255 18.50 -6.10 -23.67
C ASN A 255 19.23 -4.75 -23.67
N LEU A 256 20.46 -4.71 -23.18
CA LEU A 256 21.29 -3.50 -23.21
C LEU A 256 21.69 -3.17 -24.66
N ALA A 257 21.07 -2.13 -25.22
CA ALA A 257 21.26 -1.70 -26.60
C ALA A 257 22.43 -0.71 -26.75
N GLY A 258 22.58 0.22 -25.80
CA GLY A 258 23.54 1.32 -25.91
C GLY A 258 24.19 1.70 -24.59
N ILE A 259 25.50 1.98 -24.63
CA ILE A 259 26.27 2.56 -23.53
C ILE A 259 27.06 3.76 -24.06
N PRO A 260 26.79 4.98 -23.59
CA PRO A 260 27.62 6.14 -23.92
C PRO A 260 29.07 5.92 -23.50
N PHE A 261 29.99 6.36 -24.36
CA PHE A 261 31.44 6.28 -24.12
C PHE A 261 31.96 4.86 -23.81
N ARG A 262 31.28 3.81 -24.30
CA ARG A 262 31.73 2.42 -24.11
C ARG A 262 33.19 2.19 -24.49
N ARG A 263 33.66 2.83 -25.57
CA ARG A 263 35.05 2.78 -26.08
C ARG A 263 35.92 3.95 -25.61
N GLY A 264 35.48 4.72 -24.62
CA GLY A 264 36.14 5.92 -24.14
C GLY A 264 35.92 7.15 -25.03
N VAL A 265 36.59 8.25 -24.67
CA VAL A 265 36.58 9.52 -25.40
C VAL A 265 38.03 9.84 -25.79
N ASN A 266 38.29 10.08 -27.08
CA ASN A 266 39.64 10.33 -27.61
C ASN A 266 40.68 9.26 -27.20
N GLY A 267 40.25 7.99 -27.17
CA GLY A 267 41.10 6.86 -26.78
C GLY A 267 41.43 6.77 -25.29
N LYS A 268 40.75 7.54 -24.43
CA LYS A 268 40.94 7.51 -22.97
C LYS A 268 39.67 7.01 -22.26
N GLY A 269 39.86 6.15 -21.26
CA GLY A 269 38.76 5.54 -20.49
C GLY A 269 37.95 4.52 -21.30
N GLY A 270 36.70 4.31 -20.89
CA GLY A 270 35.80 3.33 -21.48
C GLY A 270 35.52 2.14 -20.55
N MET A 271 34.66 1.24 -21.00
CA MET A 271 34.39 0.00 -20.28
C MET A 271 35.56 -0.98 -20.45
N PRO A 272 35.80 -1.87 -19.48
CA PRO A 272 36.78 -2.95 -19.61
C PRO A 272 36.58 -3.79 -20.87
N ALA A 273 37.67 -4.36 -21.41
CA ALA A 273 37.63 -5.12 -22.67
C ALA A 273 36.79 -6.41 -22.57
N ASP A 274 36.68 -6.98 -21.36
CA ASP A 274 35.87 -8.14 -21.02
C ASP A 274 34.40 -7.78 -20.72
N PHE A 275 34.01 -6.50 -20.80
CA PHE A 275 32.63 -6.10 -20.58
C PHE A 275 31.69 -6.69 -21.65
N ASN A 276 30.79 -7.56 -21.19
CA ASN A 276 29.77 -8.19 -22.02
C ASN A 276 28.39 -7.54 -21.83
N ALA A 277 27.91 -6.81 -22.83
CA ALA A 277 26.60 -6.16 -22.79
C ALA A 277 25.43 -7.15 -22.63
N ALA A 278 25.56 -8.38 -23.13
CA ALA A 278 24.52 -9.40 -23.04
C ALA A 278 24.25 -9.85 -21.59
N GLN A 279 25.21 -9.64 -20.67
CA GLN A 279 25.06 -9.95 -19.25
C GLN A 279 24.52 -8.76 -18.42
N HIS A 280 24.23 -7.63 -19.06
CA HIS A 280 23.87 -6.38 -18.38
C HIS A 280 22.54 -5.80 -18.88
N GLY A 281 21.64 -6.66 -19.39
CA GLY A 281 20.24 -6.30 -19.66
C GLY A 281 19.46 -6.02 -18.37
N LEU A 282 18.21 -5.58 -18.54
CA LEU A 282 17.26 -5.41 -17.44
C LEU A 282 16.87 -6.78 -16.87
N ARG A 283 16.52 -6.82 -15.58
CA ARG A 283 15.99 -8.02 -14.95
C ARG A 283 14.57 -8.26 -15.46
N ARG A 284 14.43 -9.21 -16.37
CA ARG A 284 13.16 -9.67 -16.94
C ARG A 284 12.40 -10.57 -15.98
N LEU A 285 11.08 -10.53 -16.07
CA LEU A 285 10.16 -11.44 -15.40
C LEU A 285 9.57 -12.42 -16.42
N ASN A 286 9.17 -13.60 -15.95
CA ASN A 286 8.34 -14.52 -16.71
C ASN A 286 6.97 -13.89 -16.92
N VAL A 287 6.39 -14.01 -18.12
CA VAL A 287 5.14 -13.33 -18.48
C VAL A 287 4.16 -14.34 -19.06
N THR A 288 2.91 -14.24 -18.62
CA THR A 288 1.79 -14.97 -19.22
C THR A 288 0.59 -14.05 -19.36
N SER A 289 -0.26 -14.34 -20.34
CA SER A 289 -1.49 -13.59 -20.58
C SER A 289 -2.65 -14.54 -20.78
N HIS A 290 -3.78 -14.25 -20.14
CA HIS A 290 -5.02 -15.00 -20.34
C HIS A 290 -6.19 -14.05 -20.42
N ARG A 291 -7.00 -14.19 -21.48
CA ARG A 291 -8.21 -13.37 -21.73
C ARG A 291 -7.98 -11.85 -21.63
N GLY A 292 -6.79 -11.37 -22.01
CA GLY A 292 -6.45 -9.95 -21.96
C GLY A 292 -5.92 -9.45 -20.62
N VAL A 293 -5.69 -10.33 -19.64
CA VAL A 293 -5.06 -10.01 -18.35
C VAL A 293 -3.63 -10.53 -18.36
N VAL A 294 -2.67 -9.66 -18.05
CA VAL A 294 -1.24 -9.96 -18.08
C VAL A 294 -0.74 -10.17 -16.64
N PHE A 295 -0.05 -11.29 -16.45
CA PHE A 295 0.61 -11.65 -15.21
C PHE A 295 2.12 -11.77 -15.40
N ALA A 296 2.87 -11.48 -14.34
CA ALA A 296 4.31 -11.64 -14.31
C ALA A 296 4.78 -12.40 -13.06
N SER A 297 5.90 -13.11 -13.18
CA SER A 297 6.54 -13.82 -12.08
C SER A 297 8.05 -13.64 -12.10
N TYR A 298 8.66 -13.65 -10.92
CA TYR A 298 10.11 -13.73 -10.77
C TYR A 298 10.66 -15.14 -11.02
N VAL A 299 9.78 -16.15 -11.04
CA VAL A 299 10.15 -17.54 -11.24
C VAL A 299 9.92 -17.92 -12.71
N GLU A 300 10.97 -18.39 -13.36
CA GLU A 300 10.97 -18.72 -14.79
C GLU A 300 10.21 -20.02 -15.09
N ASP A 301 10.32 -21.03 -14.22
CA ASP A 301 9.70 -22.34 -14.33
C ASP A 301 8.33 -22.42 -13.60
N MET A 302 7.52 -21.37 -13.73
CA MET A 302 6.17 -21.37 -13.19
C MET A 302 5.27 -22.38 -13.91
N GLU A 303 4.35 -22.99 -13.15
CA GLU A 303 3.21 -23.68 -13.75
C GLU A 303 2.37 -22.74 -14.63
N SER A 304 1.58 -23.32 -15.55
CA SER A 304 0.67 -22.52 -16.38
C SER A 304 -0.30 -21.70 -15.50
N LEU A 305 -0.81 -20.57 -15.99
CA LEU A 305 -1.78 -19.78 -15.23
C LEU A 305 -3.04 -20.60 -14.91
N GLN A 306 -3.44 -21.48 -15.82
CA GLN A 306 -4.60 -22.34 -15.66
C GLN A 306 -4.41 -23.34 -14.51
N ASP A 307 -3.24 -23.99 -14.46
CA ASP A 307 -2.90 -24.92 -13.37
C ASP A 307 -2.70 -24.17 -12.04
N TYR A 308 -2.11 -22.98 -12.10
CA TYR A 308 -1.91 -22.11 -10.93
C TYR A 308 -3.23 -21.74 -10.27
N LEU A 309 -4.22 -21.31 -11.07
CA LEU A 309 -5.54 -20.89 -10.56
C LEU A 309 -6.40 -22.07 -10.10
N GLY A 310 -6.27 -23.23 -10.75
CA GLY A 310 -7.17 -24.36 -10.57
C GLY A 310 -8.51 -24.19 -11.31
N PRO A 311 -9.22 -25.29 -11.59
CA PRO A 311 -10.36 -25.29 -12.50
C PRO A 311 -11.56 -24.47 -12.00
N GLU A 312 -11.82 -24.45 -10.68
CA GLU A 312 -12.94 -23.71 -10.10
C GLU A 312 -12.74 -22.20 -10.23
N VAL A 313 -11.56 -21.70 -9.88
CA VAL A 313 -11.25 -20.26 -9.93
C VAL A 313 -11.05 -19.81 -11.37
N LEU A 314 -10.43 -20.65 -12.22
CA LEU A 314 -10.29 -20.36 -13.64
C LEU A 314 -11.65 -20.16 -14.31
N LYS A 315 -12.66 -20.97 -13.97
CA LYS A 315 -14.02 -20.81 -14.50
C LYS A 315 -14.61 -19.44 -14.19
N GLU A 316 -14.49 -18.98 -12.95
CA GLU A 316 -15.00 -17.66 -12.54
C GLU A 316 -14.18 -16.50 -13.13
N PHE A 317 -12.87 -16.70 -13.27
CA PHE A 317 -11.99 -15.77 -13.99
C PHE A 317 -12.46 -15.61 -15.44
N GLU A 318 -12.72 -16.71 -16.15
CA GLU A 318 -13.20 -16.69 -17.53
C GLU A 318 -14.65 -16.22 -17.66
N ALA A 319 -15.48 -16.36 -16.62
CA ALA A 319 -16.80 -15.74 -16.62
C ALA A 319 -16.71 -14.21 -16.59
N THR A 320 -15.70 -13.66 -15.89
CA THR A 320 -15.43 -12.22 -15.84
C THR A 320 -14.75 -11.74 -17.13
N PHE A 321 -13.74 -12.47 -17.58
CA PHE A 321 -12.98 -12.21 -18.81
C PHE A 321 -13.38 -13.23 -19.89
N ASP A 322 -14.61 -13.09 -20.38
CA ASP A 322 -15.30 -14.03 -21.28
C ASP A 322 -14.77 -14.13 -22.71
N GLY A 323 -13.59 -13.56 -22.98
CA GLY A 323 -12.96 -13.51 -24.29
C GLY A 323 -13.25 -12.24 -25.08
N ARG A 324 -14.16 -11.37 -24.62
CA ARG A 324 -14.26 -10.01 -25.15
C ARG A 324 -13.01 -9.20 -24.76
N LYS A 325 -12.53 -8.35 -25.66
CA LYS A 325 -11.44 -7.41 -25.35
C LYS A 325 -11.93 -6.36 -24.36
N PRO A 326 -11.34 -6.26 -23.14
CA PRO A 326 -11.73 -5.25 -22.19
C PRO A 326 -11.48 -3.85 -22.75
N ARG A 327 -12.40 -2.91 -22.49
CA ARG A 327 -12.17 -1.49 -22.72
C ARG A 327 -11.89 -0.82 -21.39
N LEU A 328 -10.68 -0.32 -21.21
CA LEU A 328 -10.34 0.46 -20.03
C LEU A 328 -11.15 1.75 -19.99
N LEU A 329 -11.84 2.01 -18.87
CA LEU A 329 -12.61 3.24 -18.66
C LEU A 329 -11.80 4.32 -17.93
N GLY A 330 -10.83 3.92 -17.13
CA GLY A 330 -9.99 4.80 -16.34
C GLY A 330 -9.36 4.06 -15.17
N TYR A 331 -8.62 4.81 -14.35
CA TYR A 331 -7.96 4.29 -13.16
C TYR A 331 -8.50 5.01 -11.92
N TYR A 332 -8.69 4.23 -10.85
CA TYR A 332 -8.91 4.76 -9.52
C TYR A 332 -7.75 4.29 -8.63
N ARG A 333 -7.03 5.22 -8.01
CA ARG A 333 -5.85 4.93 -7.18
C ARG A 333 -6.02 5.59 -5.82
N HIS A 334 -5.81 4.82 -4.77
CA HIS A 334 -5.85 5.29 -3.40
C HIS A 334 -4.77 4.56 -2.59
N THR A 335 -4.10 5.27 -1.69
CA THR A 335 -3.13 4.70 -0.75
C THR A 335 -3.82 4.52 0.59
N LEU A 336 -3.80 3.31 1.13
CA LEU A 336 -4.38 2.98 2.42
C LEU A 336 -3.26 2.65 3.42
N PRO A 337 -3.25 3.25 4.63
CA PRO A 337 -2.27 2.94 5.67
C PRO A 337 -2.63 1.62 6.38
N GLY A 338 -2.56 0.50 5.66
CA GLY A 338 -2.89 -0.82 6.17
C GLY A 338 -2.08 -1.92 5.49
N ASN A 339 -1.94 -3.06 6.15
CA ASN A 339 -1.27 -4.21 5.55
C ASN A 339 -2.07 -4.69 4.33
N TRP A 340 -1.37 -5.02 3.23
CA TRP A 340 -1.97 -5.45 1.97
C TRP A 340 -2.93 -6.64 2.14
N LYS A 341 -2.67 -7.52 3.10
CA LYS A 341 -3.51 -8.71 3.38
C LYS A 341 -4.91 -8.33 3.84
N LEU A 342 -5.08 -7.25 4.60
CA LEU A 342 -6.39 -6.82 5.09
C LEU A 342 -7.34 -6.47 3.94
N TYR A 343 -6.83 -5.89 2.86
CA TYR A 343 -7.64 -5.58 1.68
C TYR A 343 -8.10 -6.86 0.98
N LEU A 344 -7.24 -7.88 0.91
CA LEU A 344 -7.59 -9.18 0.33
C LEU A 344 -8.53 -9.98 1.22
N GLU A 345 -8.36 -9.94 2.54
CA GLU A 345 -9.25 -10.59 3.50
C GLU A 345 -10.65 -9.95 3.49
N ASN A 346 -10.74 -8.62 3.36
CA ASN A 346 -12.01 -7.92 3.22
C ASN A 346 -12.82 -8.43 2.02
N LEU A 347 -12.18 -8.72 0.89
CA LEU A 347 -12.83 -9.31 -0.30
C LEU A 347 -13.29 -10.76 -0.11
N LYS A 348 -12.86 -11.41 0.98
CA LYS A 348 -13.21 -12.79 1.35
C LYS A 348 -14.20 -12.85 2.51
N ASP A 349 -14.63 -11.70 3.03
CA ASP A 349 -15.57 -11.59 4.14
C ASP A 349 -16.96 -11.19 3.59
N PRO A 350 -17.88 -12.13 3.35
CA PRO A 350 -19.24 -11.79 2.91
C PRO A 350 -20.10 -11.17 4.02
N TYR A 351 -19.69 -11.32 5.29
CA TYR A 351 -20.48 -10.90 6.43
C TYR A 351 -20.44 -9.38 6.62
N HIS A 352 -19.24 -8.77 6.55
CA HIS A 352 -19.10 -7.33 6.76
C HIS A 352 -19.96 -6.50 5.80
N ALA A 353 -20.14 -6.97 4.57
CA ALA A 353 -20.90 -6.26 3.55
C ALA A 353 -22.40 -6.13 3.90
N THR A 354 -22.91 -6.98 4.79
CA THR A 354 -24.27 -6.90 5.34
C THR A 354 -24.43 -5.91 6.50
N LEU A 355 -23.32 -5.32 6.97
CA LEU A 355 -23.28 -4.39 8.10
C LEU A 355 -22.72 -3.02 7.69
N LEU A 356 -21.52 -3.01 7.11
CA LEU A 356 -20.76 -1.80 6.76
C LEU A 356 -21.42 -1.04 5.60
N HIS A 357 -21.80 -1.75 4.55
CA HIS A 357 -22.35 -1.14 3.34
C HIS A 357 -23.86 -0.91 3.47
N THR A 358 -24.24 0.08 4.29
CA THR A 358 -25.63 0.41 4.59
C THR A 358 -26.49 0.63 3.34
N PHE A 359 -25.92 1.12 2.24
CA PHE A 359 -26.61 1.25 0.96
C PHE A 359 -27.08 -0.12 0.41
N LEU A 360 -26.24 -1.15 0.45
CA LEU A 360 -26.60 -2.49 -0.02
C LEU A 360 -27.73 -3.08 0.82
N VAL A 361 -27.69 -2.86 2.13
CA VAL A 361 -28.71 -3.33 3.07
C VAL A 361 -30.03 -2.57 2.88
N THR A 362 -29.97 -1.24 2.76
CA THR A 362 -31.13 -0.36 2.62
C THR A 362 -32.01 -0.79 1.44
N PHE A 363 -31.39 -1.13 0.31
CA PHE A 363 -32.08 -1.56 -0.91
C PHE A 363 -32.18 -3.08 -1.07
N GLY A 364 -31.86 -3.85 -0.03
CA GLY A 364 -31.94 -5.31 -0.03
C GLY A 364 -31.10 -5.98 -1.14
N LEU A 365 -29.97 -5.37 -1.53
CA LEU A 365 -29.04 -5.91 -2.52
C LEU A 365 -28.20 -7.05 -1.92
N LEU A 366 -27.69 -6.83 -0.70
CA LEU A 366 -26.96 -7.82 0.08
C LEU A 366 -27.39 -7.72 1.55
N VAL A 367 -27.92 -8.81 2.10
CA VAL A 367 -28.47 -8.88 3.46
C VAL A 367 -28.05 -10.20 4.13
N ALA A 368 -28.12 -10.27 5.47
CA ALA A 368 -27.71 -11.45 6.24
C ALA A 368 -28.43 -12.76 5.84
N GLY A 369 -29.60 -12.68 5.19
CA GLY A 369 -30.33 -13.84 4.66
C GLY A 369 -29.82 -14.37 3.30
N ASN A 370 -28.87 -13.69 2.66
CA ASN A 370 -28.31 -14.16 1.39
C ASN A 370 -27.46 -15.40 1.62
N ARG A 371 -27.49 -16.33 0.65
CA ARG A 371 -26.56 -17.46 0.64
C ARG A 371 -25.23 -16.95 0.11
N SER A 372 -24.25 -16.89 0.98
CA SER A 372 -22.89 -16.48 0.63
C SER A 372 -21.90 -17.57 0.97
N LEU A 373 -20.85 -17.70 0.17
CA LEU A 373 -19.80 -18.68 0.36
C LEU A 373 -18.48 -18.17 -0.21
N MET A 374 -17.38 -18.73 0.30
CA MET A 374 -16.03 -18.56 -0.24
C MET A 374 -15.61 -19.89 -0.86
N LEU A 375 -15.55 -19.97 -2.18
CA LEU A 375 -14.95 -21.12 -2.87
C LEU A 375 -13.45 -20.97 -2.81
N ALA A 376 -12.74 -21.86 -2.14
CA ALA A 376 -11.30 -21.95 -2.22
C ALA A 376 -10.91 -23.12 -3.12
N ASP A 377 -9.80 -22.98 -3.84
CA ASP A 377 -9.18 -24.11 -4.53
C ASP A 377 -8.62 -25.13 -3.51
N ALA A 378 -8.30 -26.33 -3.96
CA ALA A 378 -7.82 -27.40 -3.08
C ALA A 378 -6.53 -27.06 -2.31
N THR A 379 -5.71 -26.14 -2.83
CA THR A 379 -4.49 -25.68 -2.15
C THR A 379 -4.73 -24.54 -1.16
N GLY A 380 -5.91 -23.90 -1.20
CA GLY A 380 -6.25 -22.72 -0.42
C GLY A 380 -5.56 -21.43 -0.88
N ARG A 381 -4.88 -21.46 -2.03
CA ARG A 381 -4.13 -20.34 -2.61
C ARG A 381 -5.06 -19.31 -3.24
N HIS A 382 -6.13 -19.78 -3.87
CA HIS A 382 -7.08 -18.98 -4.63
C HIS A 382 -8.48 -19.18 -4.14
N GLY A 383 -9.33 -18.18 -4.38
CA GLY A 383 -10.74 -18.38 -4.13
C GLY A 383 -11.60 -17.23 -4.59
N VAL A 384 -12.89 -17.53 -4.68
CA VAL A 384 -13.93 -16.67 -5.21
C VAL A 384 -15.04 -16.56 -4.17
N MET A 385 -15.39 -15.33 -3.82
CA MET A 385 -16.58 -15.07 -3.02
C MET A 385 -17.80 -15.06 -3.94
N ALA A 386 -18.81 -15.85 -3.60
CA ALA A 386 -20.09 -15.87 -4.29
C ALA A 386 -21.22 -15.56 -3.32
N SER A 387 -22.16 -14.71 -3.73
CA SER A 387 -23.39 -14.46 -3.00
C SER A 387 -24.59 -14.51 -3.92
N ALA A 388 -25.64 -15.23 -3.49
CA ALA A 388 -26.89 -15.36 -4.21
C ALA A 388 -28.04 -14.89 -3.33
N LYS A 389 -28.92 -14.06 -3.92
CA LYS A 389 -30.22 -13.75 -3.32
C LYS A 389 -31.04 -15.04 -3.28
N SER A 390 -31.63 -15.35 -2.13
CA SER A 390 -32.59 -16.45 -2.05
C SER A 390 -33.84 -16.11 -2.84
N GLU A 391 -34.50 -17.10 -3.45
CA GLU A 391 -35.79 -16.91 -4.14
C GLU A 391 -36.94 -16.44 -3.23
N ARG A 392 -36.73 -16.41 -1.89
CA ARG A 392 -37.70 -15.86 -0.95
C ARG A 392 -37.79 -14.35 -1.13
N LYS A 393 -38.97 -13.88 -1.55
CA LYS A 393 -39.32 -12.46 -1.70
C LYS A 393 -39.28 -11.66 -0.39
N SER A 394 -39.25 -12.31 0.78
CA SER A 394 -39.33 -11.63 2.08
C SER A 394 -38.19 -12.06 3.02
N ILE A 395 -37.50 -11.05 3.52
CA ILE A 395 -36.60 -11.14 4.68
C ILE A 395 -37.46 -11.36 5.93
N SER A 396 -37.06 -12.27 6.81
CA SER A 396 -37.81 -12.54 8.05
C SER A 396 -37.88 -11.30 8.95
N THR A 397 -38.95 -11.18 9.71
CA THR A 397 -39.18 -10.03 10.60
C THR A 397 -38.07 -9.86 11.64
N ASP A 398 -37.50 -10.96 12.13
CA ASP A 398 -36.40 -10.91 13.11
C ASP A 398 -35.08 -10.50 12.45
N ALA A 399 -34.77 -10.96 11.24
CA ALA A 399 -33.61 -10.47 10.49
C ALA A 399 -33.75 -8.97 10.16
N LYS A 400 -34.98 -8.49 9.87
CA LYS A 400 -35.24 -7.05 9.69
C LYS A 400 -34.95 -6.24 10.95
N LYS A 401 -35.23 -6.76 12.15
CA LYS A 401 -34.96 -6.06 13.43
C LYS A 401 -33.46 -5.88 13.70
N GLU A 402 -32.64 -6.87 13.32
CA GLU A 402 -31.19 -6.81 13.48
C GLU A 402 -30.52 -5.87 12.45
N MET A 403 -31.16 -5.62 11.30
CA MET A 403 -30.65 -4.75 10.24
C MET A 403 -31.13 -3.30 10.39
N ARG A 404 -30.44 -2.50 11.20
CA ARG A 404 -30.82 -1.09 11.48
C ARG A 404 -31.02 -0.22 10.23
N ALA A 405 -30.27 -0.47 9.16
CA ALA A 405 -30.35 0.32 7.93
C ALA A 405 -31.45 -0.16 6.95
N TYR A 406 -32.05 -1.33 7.15
CA TYR A 406 -33.04 -1.88 6.23
C TYR A 406 -34.34 -1.05 6.24
N ARG A 407 -34.84 -0.65 5.06
CA ARG A 407 -36.10 0.08 4.92
C ARG A 407 -37.10 -0.69 4.06
N ASP A 408 -38.18 -1.14 4.69
CA ASP A 408 -39.23 -1.90 4.01
C ASP A 408 -39.92 -1.03 2.95
N GLY A 409 -40.16 -1.60 1.77
CA GLY A 409 -40.80 -0.89 0.65
C GLY A 409 -39.92 0.10 -0.13
N MET A 410 -38.64 0.26 0.22
CA MET A 410 -37.72 1.11 -0.54
C MET A 410 -37.23 0.38 -1.79
N SER A 411 -37.54 0.91 -2.98
CA SER A 411 -37.12 0.35 -4.26
C SER A 411 -36.24 1.34 -5.02
N TRP A 412 -35.28 0.81 -5.78
CA TRP A 412 -34.44 1.63 -6.64
C TRP A 412 -35.16 1.86 -7.97
N THR A 413 -35.57 3.09 -8.26
CA THR A 413 -36.09 3.48 -9.57
C THR A 413 -34.94 3.96 -10.44
N SER A 414 -34.56 3.16 -11.45
CA SER A 414 -33.66 3.65 -12.49
C SER A 414 -34.39 4.65 -13.38
N SER A 415 -34.39 5.93 -13.03
CA SER A 415 -34.72 6.97 -14.02
C SER A 415 -33.52 7.18 -14.95
N ARG A 416 -33.24 6.20 -15.81
CA ARG A 416 -32.63 6.46 -17.11
C ARG A 416 -33.56 5.90 -18.15
N SER A 417 -34.45 6.77 -18.65
CA SER A 417 -35.08 6.56 -19.94
C SER A 417 -33.97 6.34 -20.96
N SER A 418 -33.89 5.13 -21.49
CA SER A 418 -33.14 4.83 -22.69
C SER A 418 -33.84 5.47 -23.90
N THR A 419 -33.77 6.79 -24.00
CA THR A 419 -33.80 7.47 -25.29
C THR A 419 -32.36 7.73 -25.66
N ALA A 420 -31.71 6.72 -26.22
CA ALA A 420 -30.51 6.95 -27.00
C ALA A 420 -30.90 7.86 -28.18
N PRO A 421 -30.32 9.06 -28.34
CA PRO A 421 -30.32 9.69 -29.65
C PRO A 421 -29.33 8.90 -30.49
N GLY A 422 -29.80 8.29 -31.57
CA GLY A 422 -28.92 7.66 -32.54
C GLY A 422 -27.89 8.67 -33.05
N ARG A 423 -26.62 8.26 -33.02
CA ARG A 423 -25.60 8.53 -34.04
C ARG A 423 -24.32 7.76 -33.72
#